data_AF-A0A955L6H8-F1
#
_entry.id   AF-A0A955L6H8-F1
#
_cell.length_a   1.000
_cell.length_b   1.000
_cell.length_c   1.000
_cell.angle_alpha   90.00
_cell.angle_beta   90.00
_cell.angle_gamma   90.00
#
_symmetry.space_group_name_H-M   'P 1'
#
loop_
_entity.id
_entity.type
_entity.pdbx_description
1 polymer ?
#
loop_
_entity_poly.entity_id
_entity_poly.type
_entity_poly.pdbx_seq_one_letter_code
_entity_poly.pdbx_strand_id
1 'polypeptide(L)'
;FVIMPNDNSIGKKLKGEDWFAYHDKTHISLLPVAKWKQLITNNNFRITKIGGDGLWDTPYMKYMPHFLQKLFFYPPAFIQIITQSLFIPLSWGEDLIIFARKGK
;
A
#
# COMPACT_ATOMS: atom_id res chain seq x y z
N PHE A 1 -5.35 10.24 -9.00
CA PHE A 1 -4.73 9.46 -7.90
C PHE A 1 -4.23 8.16 -8.52
N VAL A 2 -3.23 7.52 -7.92
CA VAL A 2 -2.66 6.25 -8.42
C VAL A 2 -2.40 5.33 -7.22
N ILE A 3 -2.58 4.02 -7.44
CA ILE A 3 -2.39 2.95 -6.44
C ILE A 3 -1.51 1.88 -7.08
N MET A 4 -0.53 1.38 -6.33
CA MET A 4 0.45 0.39 -6.80
C MET A 4 1.01 -0.41 -5.62
N PRO A 5 1.52 -1.62 -5.83
CA PRO A 5 2.14 -2.40 -4.76
C PRO A 5 3.24 -1.63 -4.03
N ASN A 6 3.22 -1.70 -2.70
CA ASN A 6 4.16 -1.00 -1.84
C ASN A 6 5.33 -1.87 -1.44
N ASP A 7 6.45 -1.67 -2.14
CA ASP A 7 7.69 -2.40 -1.89
C ASP A 7 8.36 -2.11 -0.53
N ASN A 8 7.84 -1.13 0.22
CA ASN A 8 8.30 -0.73 1.54
C ASN A 8 7.32 -1.14 2.67
N SER A 9 6.27 -1.89 2.36
CA SER A 9 5.27 -2.32 3.35
C SER A 9 5.88 -3.24 4.41
N ILE A 10 5.35 -3.16 5.64
CA ILE A 10 5.66 -4.14 6.69
C ILE A 10 5.21 -5.54 6.24
N GLY A 11 4.07 -5.64 5.56
CA GLY A 11 3.56 -6.90 5.03
C GLY A 11 4.54 -7.61 4.11
N LYS A 12 5.12 -6.89 3.13
CA LYS A 12 6.18 -7.43 2.28
C LYS A 12 7.39 -7.88 3.08
N LYS A 13 7.83 -7.11 4.08
CA LYS A 13 8.97 -7.50 4.93
C LYS A 13 8.70 -8.79 5.70
N LEU A 14 7.46 -9.02 6.12
CA LEU A 14 7.06 -10.22 6.84
C LEU A 14 6.85 -11.42 5.92
N LYS A 15 6.33 -11.21 4.72
CA LYS A 15 6.00 -12.27 3.76
C LYS A 15 7.14 -12.66 2.82
N GLY A 16 8.07 -11.74 2.55
CA GLY A 16 9.17 -11.99 1.60
C GLY A 16 8.62 -12.35 0.22
N GLU A 17 8.94 -13.56 -0.25
CA GLU A 17 8.53 -14.08 -1.55
C GLU A 17 7.03 -14.43 -1.62
N ASP A 18 6.36 -14.65 -0.48
CA ASP A 18 4.92 -14.94 -0.42
C ASP A 18 4.04 -13.67 -0.46
N TRP A 19 4.64 -12.52 -0.78
CA TRP A 19 3.94 -11.23 -0.85
C TRP A 19 2.94 -11.21 -2.01
N PHE A 20 1.70 -10.72 -1.77
CA PHE A 20 0.62 -10.77 -2.78
C PHE A 20 1.03 -10.26 -4.15
N ALA A 21 1.89 -9.23 -4.20
CA ALA A 21 2.27 -8.60 -5.44
C ALA A 21 3.07 -9.51 -6.37
N TYR A 22 3.73 -10.55 -5.84
CA TYR A 22 4.45 -11.54 -6.65
C TYR A 22 3.55 -12.65 -7.21
N HIS A 23 2.34 -12.82 -6.69
CA HIS A 23 1.42 -13.85 -7.15
C HIS A 23 0.64 -13.45 -8.41
N ASP A 24 0.51 -12.15 -8.67
CA ASP A 24 -0.16 -11.65 -9.87
C ASP A 24 0.85 -11.44 -11.01
N LYS A 25 0.76 -12.28 -12.04
CA LYS A 25 1.62 -12.20 -13.23
C LYS A 25 1.45 -10.91 -14.03
N THR A 26 0.37 -10.16 -13.80
CA THR A 26 0.10 -8.88 -14.45
C THR A 26 0.84 -7.71 -13.78
N HIS A 27 1.43 -7.91 -12.59
CA HIS A 27 2.30 -6.93 -11.94
C HIS A 27 3.66 -6.82 -12.63
N ILE A 28 3.66 -6.18 -13.81
CA ILE A 28 4.87 -5.91 -14.59
C ILE A 28 5.66 -4.69 -14.06
N SER A 29 5.08 -3.92 -13.14
CA SER A 29 5.66 -2.67 -12.62
C SER A 29 5.74 -2.67 -11.09
N LEU A 30 6.62 -3.51 -10.53
CA LEU A 30 6.94 -3.52 -9.09
C LEU A 30 8.10 -2.56 -8.78
N LEU A 31 7.90 -1.27 -9.09
CA LEU A 31 8.93 -0.25 -8.86
C LEU A 31 8.99 0.16 -7.39
N PRO A 32 10.17 0.56 -6.89
CA PRO A 32 10.27 1.13 -5.56
C PRO A 32 9.42 2.39 -5.38
N VAL A 33 8.89 2.61 -4.16
CA VAL A 33 8.16 3.83 -3.80
C VAL A 33 8.88 5.11 -4.29
N ALA A 34 10.21 5.17 -4.13
CA ALA A 34 11.00 6.31 -4.54
C ALA A 34 10.96 6.56 -6.06
N LYS A 35 10.92 5.49 -6.86
CA LYS A 35 10.81 5.58 -8.32
C LYS A 35 9.43 6.05 -8.75
N TRP A 36 8.36 5.59 -8.11
CA TRP A 36 7.03 6.13 -8.35
C TRP A 36 6.94 7.63 -8.05
N LYS A 37 7.46 8.06 -6.91
CA LYS A 37 7.54 9.49 -6.56
C LYS A 37 8.30 10.28 -7.62
N GLN A 38 9.46 9.79 -8.04
CA GLN A 38 10.30 10.42 -9.06
C GLN A 38 9.56 10.55 -10.41
N LEU A 39 8.91 9.47 -10.88
CA LEU A 39 8.16 9.49 -12.13
C LEU A 39 7.04 10.53 -12.11
N ILE A 40 6.32 10.63 -11.00
CA ILE A 40 5.24 11.61 -10.83
C ILE A 40 5.82 13.03 -10.85
N THR A 41 6.84 13.31 -10.04
CA THR A 41 7.41 14.67 -9.95
C THR A 41 8.11 15.12 -11.22
N ASN A 42 8.76 14.21 -11.96
CA ASN A 42 9.42 14.52 -13.22
C ASN A 42 8.45 14.85 -14.36
N ASN A 43 7.18 14.48 -14.23
CA ASN A 43 6.14 14.73 -15.24
C ASN A 43 5.24 15.92 -14.86
N ASN A 44 5.79 16.91 -14.15
CA ASN A 44 5.08 18.12 -13.72
C ASN A 44 3.85 17.83 -12.85
N PHE A 45 3.88 16.80 -12.00
CA PHE A 45 2.86 16.61 -10.97
C PHE A 45 3.44 16.89 -9.59
N ARG A 46 2.70 17.67 -8.79
CA ARG A 46 2.97 17.87 -7.36
C ARG A 46 2.20 16.83 -6.57
N ILE A 47 2.92 16.03 -5.79
CA ILE A 47 2.32 15.10 -4.84
C ILE A 47 1.69 15.90 -3.69
N THR A 48 0.40 15.69 -3.44
CA THR A 48 -0.36 16.37 -2.38
C THR A 48 -0.59 15.47 -1.17
N LYS A 49 -0.62 14.15 -1.35
CA LYS A 49 -0.83 13.19 -0.27
C LYS A 49 -0.23 11.82 -0.62
N ILE A 50 0.31 11.14 0.39
CA ILE A 50 0.83 9.78 0.29
C ILE A 50 0.39 9.00 1.51
N GLY A 51 0.03 7.73 1.34
CA GLY A 51 -0.34 6.84 2.42
C GLY A 51 -0.43 5.40 1.95
N GLY A 52 -0.83 4.53 2.87
CA GLY A 52 -1.11 3.13 2.60
C GLY A 52 -2.60 2.80 2.68
N ASP A 53 -2.93 1.55 2.42
CA ASP A 53 -4.28 0.99 2.46
C ASP A 53 -4.53 0.00 3.60
N GLY A 54 -3.51 -0.29 4.42
CA GLY A 54 -3.58 -1.22 5.54
C GLY A 54 -2.97 -2.59 5.25
N LEU A 55 -2.88 -3.41 6.30
CA LEU A 55 -2.34 -4.76 6.23
C LEU A 55 -3.47 -5.77 5.95
N TRP A 56 -4.07 -5.73 4.76
CA TRP A 56 -5.22 -6.59 4.43
C TRP A 56 -4.84 -7.97 3.88
N ASP A 57 -3.59 -8.17 3.45
CA ASP A 57 -3.07 -9.43 2.91
C ASP A 57 -2.74 -10.44 4.02
N THR A 58 -3.70 -10.70 4.92
CA THR A 58 -3.54 -11.70 5.99
C THR A 58 -3.42 -13.12 5.42
N PRO A 59 -2.61 -14.02 6.01
CA PRO A 59 -1.98 -13.92 7.33
C PRO A 59 -0.56 -13.32 7.32
N TYR A 60 -0.20 -12.66 8.43
CA TYR A 60 1.16 -12.19 8.73
C TYR A 60 1.82 -12.95 9.89
N MET A 61 1.01 -13.53 10.79
CA MET A 61 1.49 -14.23 11.98
C MET A 61 1.17 -15.73 11.93
N LYS A 62 2.17 -16.59 12.07
CA LYS A 62 2.01 -18.05 11.94
C LYS A 62 1.08 -18.67 13.00
N TYR A 63 1.16 -18.19 14.24
CA TYR A 63 0.46 -18.82 15.38
C TYR A 63 -0.90 -18.21 15.70
N MET A 64 -1.29 -17.13 15.01
CA MET A 64 -2.57 -16.47 15.23
C MET A 64 -3.60 -16.95 14.20
N PRO A 65 -4.77 -17.47 14.60
CA PRO A 65 -5.85 -17.83 13.69
C PRO A 65 -6.17 -16.74 12.66
N HIS A 66 -6.39 -17.11 11.41
CA HIS A 66 -6.60 -16.17 10.29
C HIS A 66 -7.73 -15.17 10.56
N PHE A 67 -8.84 -15.62 11.16
CA PHE A 67 -9.98 -14.76 11.46
C PHE A 67 -9.65 -13.65 12.46
N LEU A 68 -8.78 -13.93 13.46
CA LEU A 68 -8.33 -12.91 14.41
C LEU A 68 -7.46 -11.88 13.70
N GLN A 69 -6.60 -12.30 12.77
CA GLN A 69 -5.78 -11.35 12.00
C GLN A 69 -6.65 -10.40 11.18
N LYS A 70 -7.69 -10.92 10.53
CA LYS A 70 -8.66 -10.09 9.82
C LYS A 70 -9.35 -9.09 10.74
N LEU A 71 -9.77 -9.54 11.93
CA LEU A 71 -10.42 -8.69 12.91
C LEU A 71 -9.53 -7.51 13.36
N PHE A 72 -8.22 -7.69 13.44
CA PHE A 72 -7.29 -6.63 13.83
C PHE A 72 -6.78 -5.77 12.67
N PHE A 73 -6.52 -6.36 11.50
CA PHE A 73 -5.86 -5.65 10.41
C PHE A 73 -6.80 -5.02 9.38
N TYR A 74 -8.05 -5.50 9.25
CA TYR A 74 -9.02 -4.93 8.30
C TYR A 74 -9.67 -3.62 8.78
N PRO A 75 -9.96 -3.40 10.08
CA PRO A 75 -10.65 -2.19 10.52
C PRO A 75 -9.97 -0.87 10.13
N PRO A 76 -8.64 -0.69 10.19
CA PRO A 76 -8.00 0.55 9.75
C PRO A 76 -8.34 0.88 8.29
N ALA A 77 -8.23 -0.10 7.39
CA ALA A 77 -8.57 0.06 5.97
C ALA A 77 -10.05 0.42 5.79
N PHE A 78 -10.93 -0.28 6.51
CA PHE A 78 -12.36 -0.01 6.48
C PHE A 78 -12.71 1.41 6.94
N ILE A 79 -12.15 1.85 8.08
CA ILE A 79 -12.33 3.21 8.60
C ILE A 79 -11.82 4.24 7.58
N GLN A 80 -10.67 3.98 6.95
CA GLN A 80 -10.11 4.85 5.92
C GLN A 80 -11.06 5.04 4.72
N ILE A 81 -11.68 3.95 4.26
CA ILE A 81 -12.66 3.97 3.17
C ILE A 81 -13.91 4.77 3.57
N ILE A 82 -14.51 4.46 4.73
CA ILE A 82 -15.75 5.11 5.18
C ILE A 82 -15.55 6.61 5.44
N THR A 83 -14.42 6.98 6.03
CA THR A 83 -14.09 8.38 6.30
C THR A 83 -13.57 9.14 5.08
N GLN A 84 -13.38 8.45 3.94
CA GLN A 84 -12.80 8.99 2.70
C GLN A 84 -11.48 9.74 2.95
N SER A 85 -10.74 9.28 3.96
CA SER A 85 -9.50 9.90 4.37
C SER A 85 -8.34 9.01 3.96
N LEU A 86 -7.11 9.50 4.11
CA LEU A 86 -5.90 8.71 3.86
C LEU A 86 -4.99 9.01 5.04
N PHE A 87 -5.08 8.19 6.08
CA PHE A 87 -4.37 8.38 7.35
C PHE A 87 -3.45 7.21 7.68
N ILE A 88 -3.64 6.05 7.04
CA ILE A 88 -2.77 4.91 7.24
C ILE A 88 -1.37 5.26 6.72
N PRO A 89 -0.33 5.13 7.56
CA PRO A 89 1.04 5.40 7.14
C PRO A 89 1.42 4.51 5.96
N LEU A 90 2.26 5.04 5.06
CA LEU A 90 2.72 4.27 3.90
C LEU A 90 3.33 2.93 4.29
N SER A 91 4.12 2.85 5.36
CA SER A 91 4.74 1.58 5.80
C SER A 91 3.73 0.51 6.21
N TRP A 92 2.48 0.88 6.50
CA TRP A 92 1.43 -0.01 6.96
C TRP A 92 0.42 -0.38 5.86
N GLY A 93 0.65 0.02 4.61
CA GLY A 93 -0.17 -0.39 3.46
C GLY A 93 0.51 -1.42 2.60
N GLU A 94 -0.25 -2.43 2.17
CA GLU A 94 0.15 -3.33 1.09
C GLU A 94 0.31 -2.61 -0.25
N ASP A 95 -0.49 -1.57 -0.47
CA ASP A 95 -0.38 -0.67 -1.60
C ASP A 95 0.04 0.75 -1.19
N LEU A 96 0.78 1.39 -2.09
CA LEU A 96 1.16 2.79 -2.08
C LEU A 96 0.04 3.60 -2.75
N ILE A 97 -0.56 4.52 -2.01
CA ILE A 97 -1.56 5.46 -2.53
C ILE A 97 -0.90 6.83 -2.69
N ILE A 98 -0.92 7.37 -3.91
CA ILE A 98 -0.45 8.73 -4.19
C ILE A 98 -1.57 9.60 -4.78
N PHE A 99 -1.83 10.72 -4.12
CA PHE A 99 -2.57 11.83 -4.68
C PHE A 99 -1.60 12.87 -5.21
N ALA A 100 -1.75 13.22 -6.49
CA ALA A 100 -0.95 14.25 -7.13
C ALA A 100 -1.85 15.14 -7.99
N ARG A 101 -1.42 16.39 -8.17
CA ARG A 101 -2.08 17.39 -9.00
C ARG A 101 -1.06 17.91 -10.02
N LYS A 102 -1.52 18.21 -11.23
CA LYS A 102 -0.66 18.85 -12.24
C LYS A 102 -0.13 20.17 -11.69
N GLY A 103 1.17 20.39 -11.81
CA GLY A 103 1.81 21.67 -11.56
C GLY A 103 1.18 22.75 -12.43
N LYS A 104 1.16 23.98 -11.92
CA LYS A 104 0.78 25.13 -12.75
C LYS A 104 1.79 25.31 -13.88
#